data_AF-A0A843YY17-F1
#
_entry.id   AF-A0A843YY17-F1
#
_cell.length_a   1.000
_cell.length_b   1.000
_cell.length_c   1.000
_cell.angle_alpha   90.00
_cell.angle_beta   90.00
_cell.angle_gamma   90.00
#
_symmetry.space_group_name_H-M   'P 1'
#
loop_
_entity.id
_entity.type
_entity.pdbx_description
1 polymer ?
#
loop_
_entity_poly.entity_id
_entity_poly.type
_entity_poly.pdbx_seq_one_letter_code
_entity_poly.pdbx_strand_id
1 'polypeptide(L)'
;MNKPTKYITLTVIAVFVWLFCGSVMIIGENETNKELFIKKYPTFQISFFDPYKSEPTGEEHEYTKRMDANGDWLPGTEELNEFLTYCKYRYGITGDDPIQVRSLCKTANSKK
;
A
#
# COMPACT_ATOMS: atom_id res chain seq x y z
N MET A 1 -20.44 -6.43 36.93
CA MET A 1 -19.62 -6.17 35.72
C MET A 1 -19.30 -4.69 35.67
N ASN A 2 -18.08 -4.31 36.08
CA ASN A 2 -17.75 -2.93 36.45
C ASN A 2 -17.69 -2.02 35.22
N LYS A 3 -18.36 -0.85 35.27
CA LYS A 3 -18.35 0.18 34.22
C LYS A 3 -16.95 0.47 33.62
N PRO A 4 -15.85 0.61 34.40
CA PRO A 4 -14.52 0.86 33.82
C PRO A 4 -14.03 -0.27 32.90
N THR A 5 -14.36 -1.52 33.19
CA THR A 5 -13.95 -2.67 32.37
C THR A 5 -14.59 -2.63 30.98
N LYS A 6 -15.84 -2.16 30.87
CA LYS A 6 -16.54 -2.04 29.57
C LYS A 6 -15.90 -1.02 28.63
N TYR A 7 -15.45 0.12 29.16
CA TYR A 7 -14.79 1.15 28.36
C TYR A 7 -13.43 0.69 27.86
N ILE A 8 -12.63 0.05 28.72
CA ILE A 8 -11.33 -0.51 28.33
C ILE A 8 -11.50 -1.52 27.19
N THR A 9 -12.46 -2.44 27.32
CA THR A 9 -12.73 -3.42 26.27
C THR A 9 -13.14 -2.77 24.94
N LEU A 10 -14.02 -1.76 24.98
CA LEU A 10 -14.42 -1.03 23.77
C LEU A 10 -13.25 -0.32 23.10
N THR A 11 -12.38 0.33 23.89
CA THR A 11 -11.18 1.00 23.36
C THR A 11 -10.23 0.00 22.71
N VAL A 12 -9.98 -1.15 23.34
CA VAL A 12 -9.11 -2.19 22.77
C VAL A 12 -9.66 -2.72 21.45
N ILE A 13 -10.97 -2.96 21.37
CA ILE A 13 -11.62 -3.39 20.12
C ILE A 13 -11.50 -2.31 19.04
N ALA A 14 -11.74 -1.05 19.38
CA ALA A 14 -11.65 0.06 18.42
C ALA A 14 -10.23 0.22 17.86
N VAL A 15 -9.20 0.14 18.73
CA VAL A 15 -7.80 0.14 18.31
C VAL A 15 -7.50 -1.07 17.42
N PHE A 16 -8.01 -2.25 17.78
CA PHE A 16 -7.79 -3.46 17.00
C PHE A 16 -8.39 -3.35 15.59
N VAL A 17 -9.62 -2.85 15.47
CA VAL A 17 -10.26 -2.60 14.16
C VAL A 17 -9.48 -1.55 13.36
N TRP A 18 -9.03 -0.48 14.01
CA TRP A 18 -8.24 0.58 13.37
C TRP A 18 -6.96 0.05 12.70
N LEU A 19 -6.28 -0.92 13.32
CA LEU A 19 -5.07 -1.53 12.75
C LEU A 19 -5.29 -2.19 11.39
N PHE A 20 -6.54 -2.56 11.07
CA PHE A 20 -6.92 -3.16 9.79
C PHE A 20 -7.49 -2.16 8.78
N CYS A 21 -7.65 -0.88 9.13
CA CYS A 21 -8.05 0.15 8.18
C CYS A 21 -6.81 0.81 7.55
N GLY A 22 -6.78 0.94 6.23
CA GLY A 22 -5.74 1.65 5.49
C GLY A 22 -6.31 2.51 4.37
N SER A 23 -5.48 3.40 3.85
CA SER A 23 -5.76 4.19 2.66
C SER A 23 -4.58 4.13 1.70
N VAL A 24 -4.83 3.98 0.41
CA VAL A 24 -3.81 4.16 -0.63
C VAL A 24 -3.95 5.54 -1.24
N MET A 25 -2.82 6.23 -1.38
CA MET A 25 -2.72 7.52 -2.04
C MET A 25 -2.36 7.29 -3.51
N ILE A 26 -3.13 7.91 -4.39
CA ILE A 26 -2.92 7.91 -5.83
C ILE A 26 -2.73 9.37 -6.22
N ILE A 27 -1.53 9.72 -6.68
CA ILE A 27 -1.22 11.09 -7.08
C ILE A 27 -1.37 11.18 -8.60
N GLY A 28 -2.28 12.01 -9.10
CA GLY A 28 -2.39 12.35 -10.52
C GLY A 28 -1.94 13.78 -10.80
N GLU A 29 -2.01 14.17 -12.07
CA GLU A 29 -1.45 15.42 -12.62
C GLU A 29 -1.97 16.67 -11.89
N ASN A 30 -3.23 16.64 -11.47
CA ASN A 30 -3.92 17.76 -10.83
C ASN A 30 -4.64 17.39 -9.52
N GLU A 31 -4.71 16.10 -9.17
CA GLU A 31 -5.54 15.63 -8.06
C GLU A 31 -4.88 14.49 -7.29
N THR A 32 -5.00 14.53 -5.96
CA THR A 32 -4.62 13.42 -5.09
C THR A 32 -5.87 12.65 -4.67
N ASN A 33 -5.99 11.42 -5.15
CA ASN A 33 -7.08 10.52 -4.81
C ASN A 33 -6.67 9.61 -3.64
N LYS A 34 -7.60 9.37 -2.71
CA LYS A 34 -7.39 8.45 -1.58
C LYS A 34 -8.45 7.36 -1.62
N GLU A 35 -8.00 6.12 -1.82
CA GLU A 35 -8.89 4.95 -1.72
C GLU A 35 -8.73 4.25 -0.38
N LEU A 36 -9.84 4.03 0.32
CA LEU A 36 -9.84 3.24 1.56
C LEU A 36 -9.81 1.74 1.26
N PHE A 37 -9.11 0.99 2.11
CA PHE A 37 -9.09 -0.47 2.04
C PHE A 37 -8.93 -1.12 3.40
N ILE A 38 -9.40 -2.37 3.49
CA ILE A 38 -9.14 -3.24 4.64
C ILE A 38 -7.84 -4.00 4.40
N LYS A 39 -6.91 -3.87 5.35
CA LYS A 39 -5.61 -4.53 5.33
C LYS A 39 -5.76 -6.01 5.64
N LYS A 40 -4.85 -6.83 5.11
CA LYS A 40 -4.71 -8.25 5.43
C LYS A 40 -3.92 -8.50 6.71
N TYR A 41 -2.99 -7.61 7.04
CA TYR A 41 -2.17 -7.67 8.24
C TYR A 41 -2.34 -6.39 9.07
N PRO A 42 -2.38 -6.48 10.41
CA PRO A 42 -2.49 -5.31 11.27
C PRO A 42 -1.20 -4.48 11.22
N THR A 43 -1.33 -3.16 11.10
CA THR A 43 -0.22 -2.23 11.23
C THR A 43 -0.71 -0.84 11.62
N PHE A 44 0.13 -0.08 12.34
CA PHE A 44 -0.11 1.33 12.63
C PHE A 44 0.05 2.24 11.40
N GLN A 45 0.67 1.76 10.33
CA GLN A 45 0.77 2.50 9.07
C GLN A 45 -0.61 2.64 8.43
N ILE A 46 -1.10 3.87 8.25
CA ILE A 46 -2.45 4.12 7.67
C ILE A 46 -2.36 4.38 6.17
N SER A 47 -1.36 5.15 5.75
CA SER A 47 -1.19 5.56 4.36
C SER A 47 -0.22 4.63 3.64
N PHE A 48 -0.61 4.22 2.44
CA PHE A 48 0.17 3.42 1.50
C PHE A 48 0.23 4.14 0.16
N PHE A 49 1.20 3.78 -0.66
CA PHE A 49 1.39 4.37 -1.97
C PHE A 49 1.36 3.29 -3.04
N ASP A 50 0.67 3.57 -4.14
CA ASP A 50 0.68 2.73 -5.33
C ASP A 50 1.32 3.54 -6.48
N PRO A 51 2.63 3.35 -6.71
CA PRO A 51 3.35 4.10 -7.74
C PRO A 51 3.00 3.65 -9.16
N TYR A 52 2.24 2.56 -9.36
CA TYR A 52 1.76 2.17 -10.69
C TYR A 52 0.44 2.85 -11.05
N LYS A 53 -0.31 3.31 -10.05
CA LYS A 53 -1.53 4.11 -10.25
C LYS A 53 -1.28 5.60 -10.16
N SER A 54 -0.18 5.99 -9.51
CA SER A 54 0.22 7.39 -9.41
C SER A 54 1.02 7.78 -10.64
N GLU A 55 0.78 8.99 -11.11
CA GLU A 55 1.60 9.63 -12.10
C GLU A 55 2.97 9.97 -11.49
N PRO A 56 4.05 9.91 -12.29
CA PRO A 56 5.37 10.28 -11.83
C PRO A 56 5.38 11.75 -11.42
N THR A 57 5.62 12.03 -10.13
CA THR A 57 5.77 13.41 -9.64
C THR A 57 7.24 13.80 -9.67
N GLY A 58 7.64 14.66 -10.61
CA GLY A 58 9.01 15.15 -10.75
C GLY A 58 9.49 15.23 -12.20
N GLU A 59 10.79 15.42 -12.42
CA GLU A 59 11.37 15.36 -13.76
C GLU A 59 11.26 13.93 -14.31
N GLU A 60 10.49 13.76 -15.38
CA GLU A 60 10.22 12.52 -16.11
C GLU A 60 11.51 11.69 -16.39
N HIS A 61 12.65 12.39 -16.51
CA HIS A 61 13.98 11.82 -16.72
C HIS A 61 14.59 11.08 -15.52
N GLU A 62 14.16 11.31 -14.29
CA GLU A 62 14.65 10.60 -13.11
C GLU A 62 13.85 9.32 -12.82
N TYR A 63 12.56 9.33 -13.20
CA TYR A 63 11.66 8.18 -13.08
C TYR A 63 11.97 7.10 -14.13
N THR A 64 12.20 7.51 -15.38
CA THR A 64 12.55 6.59 -16.47
C THR A 64 13.85 5.83 -16.24
N LYS A 65 14.79 6.37 -15.45
CA LYS A 65 16.03 5.66 -15.04
C LYS A 65 15.80 4.58 -13.99
N ARG A 66 14.68 4.62 -13.29
CA ARG A 66 14.31 3.71 -12.19
C ARG A 66 13.31 2.64 -12.62
N MET A 67 12.86 2.67 -13.87
CA MET A 67 12.00 1.66 -14.48
C MET A 67 12.75 0.84 -15.53
N ASP A 68 12.33 -0.39 -15.75
CA ASP A 68 12.77 -1.21 -16.88
C ASP A 68 12.01 -0.85 -18.18
N ALA A 69 12.37 -1.51 -19.28
CA ALA A 69 11.75 -1.29 -20.59
C ALA A 69 10.25 -1.65 -20.64
N ASN A 70 9.72 -2.33 -19.63
CA ASN A 70 8.30 -2.68 -19.51
C ASN A 70 7.53 -1.71 -18.61
N GLY A 71 8.18 -0.65 -18.12
CA GLY A 71 7.60 0.30 -17.17
C GLY A 71 7.46 -0.27 -15.75
N ASP A 72 8.22 -1.32 -15.42
CA ASP A 72 8.26 -1.84 -14.05
C ASP A 72 9.39 -1.19 -13.26
N TRP A 73 9.11 -0.87 -12.00
CA TRP A 73 10.12 -0.39 -11.06
C TRP A 73 11.24 -1.41 -10.85
N LEU A 74 12.49 -0.93 -10.99
CA LEU A 74 13.69 -1.74 -10.82
C LEU A 74 13.83 -2.22 -9.36
N PRO A 75 14.41 -3.41 -9.14
CA PRO A 75 14.74 -3.87 -7.79
C PRO A 75 15.61 -2.88 -7.03
N GLY A 76 15.25 -2.63 -5.76
CA GLY A 76 16.00 -1.74 -4.86
C GLY A 76 15.59 -0.27 -4.92
N THR A 77 14.64 0.12 -5.78
CA THR A 77 14.08 1.47 -5.76
C THR A 77 13.07 1.65 -4.62
N GLU A 78 12.87 2.89 -4.18
CA GLU A 78 11.88 3.24 -3.17
C GLU A 78 10.46 2.89 -3.63
N GLU A 79 10.14 3.17 -4.88
CA GLU A 79 8.82 2.93 -5.45
C GLU A 79 8.47 1.45 -5.49
N LEU A 80 9.43 0.58 -5.82
CA LEU A 80 9.19 -0.85 -5.72
C LEU A 80 8.89 -1.25 -4.27
N ASN A 81 9.66 -0.75 -3.31
CA ASN A 81 9.45 -1.07 -1.89
C ASN A 81 8.09 -0.57 -1.37
N GLU A 82 7.67 0.62 -1.77
CA GLU A 82 6.35 1.17 -1.46
C GLU A 82 5.24 0.32 -2.06
N PHE A 83 5.36 -0.07 -3.33
CA PHE A 83 4.41 -0.94 -3.99
C PHE A 83 4.31 -2.31 -3.33
N LEU A 84 5.44 -2.95 -3.00
CA LEU A 84 5.47 -4.23 -2.30
C LEU A 84 4.86 -4.14 -0.90
N THR A 85 5.09 -3.03 -0.20
CA THR A 85 4.46 -2.74 1.10
C THR A 85 2.96 -2.60 0.96
N TYR A 86 2.49 -1.78 0.02
CA TYR A 86 1.07 -1.69 -0.33
C TYR A 86 0.51 -3.08 -0.65
N CYS A 87 1.22 -3.89 -1.43
CA CYS A 87 0.77 -5.22 -1.81
C CYS A 87 0.58 -6.18 -0.63
N LYS A 88 1.57 -6.20 0.27
CA LYS A 88 1.53 -6.99 1.50
C LYS A 88 0.28 -6.67 2.30
N TYR A 89 0.00 -5.38 2.52
CA TYR A 89 -1.13 -5.00 3.35
C TYR A 89 -2.46 -5.06 2.61
N ARG A 90 -2.52 -4.76 1.31
CA ARG A 90 -3.76 -4.76 0.54
C ARG A 90 -4.23 -6.17 0.19
N TYR A 91 -3.31 -7.01 -0.29
CA TYR A 91 -3.62 -8.31 -0.90
C TYR A 91 -3.07 -9.49 -0.10
N GLY A 92 -2.15 -9.27 0.84
CA GLY A 92 -1.55 -10.35 1.62
C GLY A 92 -0.43 -11.09 0.86
N ILE A 93 0.05 -10.51 -0.24
CA ILE A 93 1.08 -11.11 -1.08
C ILE A 93 2.43 -10.75 -0.48
N THR A 94 3.23 -11.76 -0.15
CA THR A 94 4.58 -11.63 0.42
C THR A 94 5.48 -12.68 -0.20
N GLY A 95 6.79 -12.46 -0.15
CA GLY A 95 7.78 -13.38 -0.71
C GLY A 95 9.18 -12.79 -0.65
N ASP A 96 10.19 -13.64 -0.83
CA ASP A 96 11.59 -13.24 -0.78
C ASP A 96 12.10 -12.67 -2.10
N ASP A 97 11.38 -12.92 -3.20
CA ASP A 97 11.66 -12.37 -4.53
C ASP A 97 10.75 -11.16 -4.84
N PRO A 98 11.29 -9.93 -4.83
CA PRO A 98 10.57 -8.71 -5.17
C PRO A 98 9.89 -8.75 -6.54
N ILE A 99 10.50 -9.40 -7.53
CA ILE A 99 10.02 -9.42 -8.91
C ILE A 99 8.78 -10.32 -9.01
N GLN A 100 8.84 -11.50 -8.38
CA GLN A 100 7.69 -12.40 -8.31
C GLN A 100 6.52 -11.74 -7.56
N VAL A 101 6.78 -11.13 -6.40
CA VAL A 101 5.73 -10.45 -5.61
C VAL A 101 5.10 -9.30 -6.40
N ARG A 102 5.92 -8.49 -7.09
CA ARG A 102 5.45 -7.41 -7.99
C ARG A 102 4.50 -7.94 -9.06
N SER A 103 4.87 -9.02 -9.75
CA SER A 103 4.06 -9.60 -10.84
C SER A 103 2.70 -10.11 -10.34
N LEU A 104 2.69 -10.84 -9.22
CA LEU A 104 1.45 -11.29 -8.57
C LEU A 104 0.59 -10.09 -8.15
N CYS A 105 1.22 -9.04 -7.62
CA CYS A 105 0.51 -7.86 -7.17
C CYS A 105 -0.16 -7.10 -8.31
N LYS A 106 0.56 -6.87 -9.42
CA LYS A 106 0.00 -6.20 -10.60
C LYS A 106 -1.23 -6.94 -11.11
N THR A 107 -1.16 -8.28 -11.14
CA THR A 107 -2.27 -9.15 -11.54
C THR A 107 -3.48 -9.04 -10.59
N ALA A 108 -3.25 -8.89 -9.28
CA ALA A 108 -4.32 -8.69 -8.30
C ALA A 108 -4.93 -7.28 -8.39
N ASN A 109 -4.09 -6.26 -8.63
CA ASN A 109 -4.48 -4.86 -8.67
C ASN A 109 -5.25 -4.50 -9.95
N SER A 110 -5.04 -5.22 -11.05
CA SER A 110 -5.74 -5.02 -12.33
C SER A 110 -7.15 -5.60 -12.38
N LYS A 111 -7.53 -6.45 -11.41
CA LYS A 111 -8.86 -7.10 -11.35
C LYS A 111 -9.92 -6.28 -10.60
N LYS A 112 -9.55 -5.11 -10.09
CA LYS A 112 -10.39 -4.24 -9.26
C LYS A 112 -10.69 -2.96 -10.01
#